data_AF-A0A6S6YJB3-F1
#
_entry.id   AF-A0A6S6YJB3-F1
#
_cell.length_a   1.000
_cell.length_b   1.000
_cell.length_c   1.000
_cell.angle_alpha   90.00
_cell.angle_beta   90.00
_cell.angle_gamma   90.00
#
_symmetry.space_group_name_H-M   'P 1'
#
loop_
_entity.id
_entity.type
_entity.pdbx_description
1 polymer ?
#
loop_
_entity_poly.entity_id
_entity_poly.type
_entity_poly.pdbx_seq_one_letter_code
_entity_poly.pdbx_strand_id
1 'polypeptide(L)'
;MFHLLARLRRALPVTATLIALSHIGSPALAAPRTVYTGTLQGAGDIVMELDTQATADGTLTGRYFYPKHGVDIPLKGLAKALYEPRLFQDLAQAKLDPESDSPQATAAAAWQGTRDADGYQGQWTDIRTGKTRRFTLRRVAEYDPDNVAPGSVQAVTDAISGGMGSGIDAQADINTASAPYETLKLAGHAQPVGQDIGTASVAYRMWVDPRTKFAYPRLSRHPDPKVITRVNHLLEQRHWQKSLAALQCMASAYTDGNPAAGTLGSYDDEAVQVDWLSTALLTVTEAGSLYCGGAHPDNHFDPYTFDLLRGEYLDWNRIFAAYVPGEYGFATESPTLIKLMDDARKKLPASADSALADDDSMQSCSDFWPDYLALGVTTPGEISLSISGIGHALGVCLGTHATVPFKDLTPYLKPGGAAYLVTE
;
A
#
# COMPACT_ATOMS: atom_id res chain seq x y z
N MET A 1 42.12 -39.90 60.90
CA MET A 1 42.44 -39.11 59.69
C MET A 1 41.51 -37.89 59.70
N PHE A 2 42.12 -36.71 59.58
CA PHE A 2 41.61 -35.36 59.85
C PHE A 2 40.29 -34.98 59.15
N HIS A 3 39.31 -34.42 59.90
CA HIS A 3 38.71 -33.06 59.78
C HIS A 3 37.79 -32.84 58.53
N LEU A 4 36.66 -32.13 58.53
CA LEU A 4 36.06 -31.13 59.43
C LEU A 4 34.57 -30.89 59.04
N LEU A 5 33.80 -30.48 60.05
CA LEU A 5 32.52 -29.75 60.14
C LEU A 5 31.93 -28.97 58.93
N ALA A 6 30.58 -28.94 58.86
CA ALA A 6 29.69 -27.75 59.01
C ALA A 6 28.40 -27.89 58.16
N ARG A 7 27.20 -28.11 58.75
CA ARG A 7 26.22 -27.14 59.29
C ARG A 7 25.49 -26.22 58.27
N LEU A 8 24.19 -26.50 58.17
CA LEU A 8 23.00 -25.62 58.26
C LEU A 8 22.64 -24.57 57.17
N ARG A 9 21.39 -24.78 56.70
CA ARG A 9 20.26 -23.84 56.47
C ARG A 9 20.38 -22.75 55.39
N ARG A 10 19.41 -22.80 54.47
CA ARG A 10 18.51 -21.73 53.95
C ARG A 10 17.88 -22.28 52.65
N ALA A 11 16.67 -21.97 52.19
CA ALA A 11 15.47 -21.31 52.68
C ALA A 11 14.38 -21.73 51.66
N LEU A 12 13.11 -21.86 52.08
CA LEU A 12 12.01 -22.11 51.14
C LEU A 12 11.88 -20.96 50.12
N PRO A 13 11.45 -21.24 48.87
CA PRO A 13 11.25 -20.21 47.86
C PRO A 13 9.97 -19.44 48.17
N VAL A 14 10.08 -18.12 48.31
CA VAL A 14 8.94 -17.20 48.23
C VAL A 14 8.72 -16.91 46.75
N THR A 15 7.71 -17.54 46.15
CA THR A 15 7.19 -17.15 44.85
C THR A 15 6.43 -15.83 45.01
N ALA A 16 7.06 -14.74 44.59
CA ALA A 16 6.42 -13.44 44.42
C ALA A 16 5.74 -13.42 43.05
N THR A 17 4.42 -13.52 43.02
CA THR A 17 3.61 -13.37 41.80
C THR A 17 3.42 -11.87 41.53
N LEU A 18 4.19 -11.32 40.59
CA LEU A 18 3.90 -10.00 40.00
C LEU A 18 2.70 -10.16 39.06
N ILE A 19 1.53 -9.68 39.49
CA ILE A 19 0.38 -9.45 38.60
C ILE A 19 0.59 -8.08 37.95
N ALA A 20 1.22 -8.07 36.79
CA ALA A 20 1.18 -6.92 35.91
C ALA A 20 -0.19 -6.89 35.21
N LEU A 21 -1.10 -6.03 35.67
CA LEU A 21 -2.30 -5.69 34.92
C LEU A 21 -1.88 -4.98 33.63
N SER A 22 -1.72 -5.75 32.57
CA SER A 22 -1.70 -5.26 31.20
C SER A 22 -3.14 -4.97 30.81
N HIS A 23 -3.56 -3.70 30.93
CA HIS A 23 -4.71 -3.20 30.19
C HIS A 23 -4.35 -3.18 28.71
N ILE A 24 -4.43 -4.35 28.08
CA ILE A 24 -4.55 -4.44 26.63
C ILE A 24 -5.90 -3.81 26.32
N GLY A 25 -5.90 -2.55 25.88
CA GLY A 25 -7.06 -2.00 25.21
C GLY A 25 -7.40 -2.96 24.08
N SER A 26 -8.59 -3.57 24.13
CA SER A 26 -9.09 -4.34 23.01
C SER A 26 -8.95 -3.46 21.77
N PRO A 27 -8.32 -3.93 20.68
CA PRO A 27 -8.46 -3.22 19.42
C PRO A 27 -9.96 -3.09 19.20
N ALA A 28 -10.44 -1.85 19.07
CA ALA A 28 -11.83 -1.62 18.73
C ALA A 28 -12.01 -2.24 17.35
N LEU A 29 -12.59 -3.44 17.29
CA LEU A 29 -13.03 -4.06 16.06
C LEU A 29 -13.82 -3.00 15.30
N ALA A 30 -13.40 -2.69 14.08
CA ALA A 30 -14.12 -1.70 13.31
C ALA A 30 -15.51 -2.26 13.04
N ALA A 31 -16.55 -1.53 13.45
CA ALA A 31 -17.91 -1.99 13.26
C ALA A 31 -18.18 -2.19 11.76
N PRO A 32 -19.02 -3.19 11.37
CA PRO A 32 -19.47 -3.33 10.00
C PRO A 32 -19.93 -1.99 9.43
N ARG A 33 -19.63 -1.73 8.17
CA ARG A 33 -19.91 -0.47 7.47
C ARG A 33 -21.02 -0.66 6.46
N THR A 34 -21.97 0.27 6.42
CA THR A 34 -22.98 0.34 5.37
C THR A 34 -22.58 1.37 4.34
N VAL A 35 -22.58 0.98 3.06
CA VAL A 35 -22.24 1.85 1.92
C VAL A 35 -23.51 2.33 1.22
N TYR A 36 -23.54 3.62 0.89
CA TYR A 36 -24.63 4.30 0.22
C TYR A 36 -24.14 5.03 -1.02
N THR A 37 -25.03 5.16 -2.02
CA THR A 37 -24.80 5.99 -3.21
C THR A 37 -26.00 6.88 -3.48
N GLY A 38 -25.78 8.08 -4.00
CA GLY A 38 -26.88 8.94 -4.41
C GLY A 38 -26.41 10.36 -4.69
N THR A 39 -27.28 11.34 -4.48
CA THR A 39 -27.00 12.73 -4.86
C THR A 39 -27.09 13.67 -3.68
N LEU A 40 -26.22 14.69 -3.69
CA LEU A 40 -26.36 15.91 -2.91
C LEU A 40 -26.80 17.04 -3.85
N GLN A 41 -27.98 17.60 -3.60
CA GLN A 41 -28.65 18.53 -4.50
C GLN A 41 -27.75 19.70 -4.92
N GLY A 42 -27.45 19.78 -6.22
CA GLY A 42 -26.62 20.84 -6.82
C GLY A 42 -25.13 20.77 -6.46
N ALA A 43 -24.65 19.65 -5.90
CA ALA A 43 -23.24 19.36 -5.67
C ALA A 43 -22.78 18.14 -6.50
N GLY A 44 -23.67 17.17 -6.72
CA GLY A 44 -23.44 16.03 -7.62
C GLY A 44 -23.69 14.68 -6.94
N ASP A 45 -23.16 13.63 -7.53
CA ASP A 45 -23.17 12.28 -6.97
C ASP A 45 -22.20 12.17 -5.79
N ILE A 46 -22.55 11.38 -4.79
CA ILE A 46 -21.70 11.02 -3.67
C ILE A 46 -21.78 9.53 -3.35
N VAL A 47 -20.71 9.03 -2.77
CA VAL A 47 -20.63 7.71 -2.14
C VAL A 47 -20.31 7.94 -0.67
N MET A 48 -21.04 7.29 0.22
CA MET A 48 -20.90 7.44 1.67
C MET A 48 -20.80 6.08 2.31
N GLU A 49 -19.94 5.93 3.30
CA GLU A 49 -20.01 4.81 4.24
C GLU A 49 -20.14 5.32 5.67
N LEU A 50 -20.92 4.60 6.47
CA LEU A 50 -21.14 4.87 7.88
C LEU A 50 -21.03 3.58 8.66
N ASP A 51 -20.71 3.66 9.95
CA ASP A 51 -20.92 2.53 10.85
C ASP A 51 -22.36 2.00 10.71
N THR A 52 -22.50 0.68 10.60
CA THR A 52 -23.81 0.04 10.57
C THR A 52 -24.55 0.32 11.88
N GLN A 53 -23.84 0.24 13.01
CA GLN A 53 -24.35 0.53 14.36
C GLN A 53 -23.53 1.64 15.03
N ALA A 54 -24.20 2.48 15.81
CA ALA A 54 -23.51 3.45 16.65
C ALA A 54 -22.76 2.75 17.80
N THR A 55 -21.70 3.38 18.28
CA THR A 55 -20.98 2.98 19.51
C THR A 55 -21.89 3.12 20.74
N ALA A 56 -21.44 2.63 21.90
CA ALA A 56 -22.25 2.61 23.12
C ALA A 56 -22.71 4.00 23.62
N ASP A 57 -21.95 5.05 23.30
CA ASP A 57 -22.26 6.46 23.56
C ASP A 57 -23.17 7.09 22.48
N GLY A 58 -23.58 6.31 21.48
CA GLY A 58 -24.42 6.75 20.36
C GLY A 58 -23.65 7.43 19.23
N THR A 59 -22.32 7.46 19.30
CA THR A 59 -21.47 8.04 18.25
C THR A 59 -21.52 7.17 16.98
N LEU A 60 -21.58 7.85 15.84
CA LEU A 60 -21.53 7.28 14.51
C LEU A 60 -20.38 7.93 13.75
N THR A 61 -19.54 7.11 13.13
CA THR A 61 -18.45 7.54 12.28
C THR A 61 -18.67 7.10 10.85
N GLY A 62 -17.98 7.76 9.94
CA GLY A 62 -17.90 7.34 8.55
C GLY A 62 -17.18 8.38 7.72
N ARG A 63 -17.39 8.30 6.42
CA ARG A 63 -16.79 9.20 5.44
C ARG A 63 -17.59 9.17 4.16
N TYR A 64 -17.41 10.18 3.34
CA TYR A 64 -17.98 10.20 2.01
C TYR A 64 -17.03 10.87 1.03
N PHE A 65 -17.18 10.58 -0.26
CA PHE A 65 -16.47 11.29 -1.33
C PHE A 65 -17.40 11.63 -2.48
N TYR A 66 -17.00 12.63 -3.25
CA TYR A 66 -17.54 12.90 -4.58
C TYR A 66 -16.73 12.08 -5.59
N PRO A 67 -17.33 11.20 -6.42
CA PRO A 67 -16.58 10.38 -7.37
C PRO A 67 -15.63 11.16 -8.30
N LYS A 68 -16.01 12.40 -8.65
CA LYS A 68 -15.16 13.31 -9.42
C LYS A 68 -13.82 13.64 -8.74
N HIS A 69 -13.76 13.58 -7.42
CA HIS A 69 -12.60 13.98 -6.61
C HIS A 69 -11.95 12.79 -5.91
N GLY A 70 -12.71 11.81 -5.43
CA GLY A 70 -12.21 10.60 -4.76
C GLY A 70 -11.67 10.81 -3.34
N VAL A 71 -11.48 12.07 -2.91
CA VAL A 71 -11.00 12.44 -1.58
C VAL A 71 -12.09 12.23 -0.54
N ASP A 72 -11.75 11.51 0.53
CA ASP A 72 -12.67 11.28 1.64
C ASP A 72 -12.82 12.54 2.50
N ILE A 73 -14.08 12.80 2.89
CA ILE A 73 -14.46 13.79 3.87
C ILE A 73 -14.99 13.03 5.08
N PRO A 74 -14.32 13.11 6.25
CA PRO A 74 -14.72 12.36 7.42
C PRO A 74 -16.03 12.88 8.01
N LEU A 75 -16.80 11.98 8.60
CA LEU A 75 -18.07 12.25 9.26
C LEU A 75 -18.03 11.69 10.69
N LYS A 76 -18.43 12.52 11.65
CA LYS A 76 -18.61 12.11 13.06
C LYS A 76 -19.83 12.79 13.65
N GLY A 77 -20.60 12.07 14.45
CA GLY A 77 -21.75 12.65 15.14
C GLY A 77 -22.64 11.59 15.77
N LEU A 78 -23.94 11.88 15.87
CA LEU A 78 -24.94 10.96 16.38
C LEU A 78 -25.88 10.52 15.24
N ALA A 79 -26.69 9.50 15.46
CA ALA A 79 -27.61 8.99 14.43
C ALA A 79 -28.54 10.05 13.80
N LYS A 80 -28.88 11.12 14.55
CA LYS A 80 -29.73 12.23 14.06
C LYS A 80 -28.96 13.32 13.31
N ALA A 81 -27.64 13.43 13.54
CA ALA A 81 -26.82 14.48 12.95
C ALA A 81 -25.34 14.06 12.88
N LEU A 82 -24.79 14.05 11.67
CA LEU A 82 -23.36 13.87 11.40
C LEU A 82 -22.74 15.21 11.00
N TYR A 83 -21.46 15.40 11.32
CA TYR A 83 -20.74 16.64 11.04
C TYR A 83 -19.52 16.37 10.16
N GLU A 84 -19.37 17.22 9.15
CA GLU A 84 -18.14 17.36 8.39
C GLU A 84 -17.23 18.32 9.14
N PRO A 85 -15.98 17.98 9.47
CA PRO A 85 -15.09 18.93 10.12
C PRO A 85 -14.61 19.99 9.14
N ARG A 86 -14.19 21.14 9.68
CA ARG A 86 -13.31 22.06 8.96
C ARG A 86 -11.96 21.41 8.68
N LEU A 87 -11.23 21.97 7.72
CA LEU A 87 -9.85 21.55 7.47
C LEU A 87 -9.01 21.76 8.72
N PHE A 88 -7.98 20.94 8.90
CA PHE A 88 -7.10 20.98 10.07
C PHE A 88 -6.51 22.39 10.29
N GLN A 89 -6.06 23.04 9.23
CA GLN A 89 -5.48 24.38 9.31
C GLN A 89 -6.50 25.45 9.78
N ASP A 90 -7.76 25.33 9.36
CA ASP A 90 -8.83 26.23 9.81
C ASP A 90 -9.17 26.00 11.29
N LEU A 91 -9.09 24.75 11.76
CA LEU A 91 -9.27 24.40 13.18
C LEU A 91 -8.12 24.95 14.02
N ALA A 92 -6.88 24.75 13.58
CA ALA A 92 -5.69 25.27 14.24
C ALA A 92 -5.73 26.81 14.36
N GLN A 93 -6.12 27.51 13.29
CA GLN A 93 -6.30 28.96 13.31
C GLN A 93 -7.40 29.40 14.28
N ALA A 94 -8.49 28.63 14.37
CA ALA A 94 -9.58 28.87 15.30
C ALA A 94 -9.29 28.42 16.74
N LYS A 95 -8.11 27.83 17.00
CA LYS A 95 -7.72 27.21 18.29
C LYS A 95 -8.73 26.17 18.77
N LEU A 96 -9.19 25.35 17.83
CA LEU A 96 -10.07 24.21 18.11
C LEU A 96 -9.32 22.93 17.83
N ASP A 97 -9.60 21.93 18.64
CA ASP A 97 -8.97 20.63 18.61
C ASP A 97 -10.03 19.56 18.33
N PRO A 98 -9.99 18.89 17.15
CA PRO A 98 -10.99 17.88 16.79
C PRO A 98 -11.01 16.65 17.69
N GLU A 99 -9.97 16.42 18.50
CA GLU A 99 -9.95 15.32 19.47
C GLU A 99 -10.69 15.66 20.76
N SER A 100 -10.60 16.92 21.22
CA SER A 100 -11.13 17.34 22.51
C SER A 100 -12.42 18.18 22.42
N ASP A 101 -12.64 18.89 21.31
CA ASP A 101 -13.86 19.65 21.06
C ASP A 101 -14.98 18.80 20.45
N SER A 102 -16.22 19.21 20.70
CA SER A 102 -17.40 18.55 20.13
C SER A 102 -17.39 18.61 18.59
N PRO A 103 -17.87 17.57 17.87
CA PRO A 103 -17.99 17.60 16.41
C PRO A 103 -18.77 18.82 15.88
N GLN A 104 -19.75 19.31 16.63
CA GLN A 104 -20.52 20.51 16.34
C GLN A 104 -19.66 21.78 16.31
N ALA A 105 -18.71 21.89 17.26
CA ALA A 105 -17.83 23.05 17.37
C ALA A 105 -16.83 23.08 16.22
N THR A 106 -16.37 21.93 15.75
CA THR A 106 -15.39 21.82 14.65
C THR A 106 -16.03 21.76 13.25
N ALA A 107 -17.37 21.66 13.18
CA ALA A 107 -18.10 21.44 11.94
C ALA A 107 -17.96 22.56 10.89
N ALA A 108 -17.73 22.16 9.64
CA ALA A 108 -17.97 22.97 8.44
C ALA A 108 -19.41 22.80 7.92
N ALA A 109 -19.97 21.59 8.06
CA ALA A 109 -21.33 21.27 7.63
C ALA A 109 -21.97 20.20 8.53
N ALA A 110 -23.31 20.11 8.49
CA ALA A 110 -24.08 19.10 9.19
C ALA A 110 -25.03 18.34 8.26
N TRP A 111 -25.09 17.02 8.42
CA TRP A 111 -26.04 16.12 7.78
C TRP A 111 -27.12 15.74 8.78
N GLN A 112 -28.36 16.12 8.51
CA GLN A 112 -29.52 15.78 9.33
C GLN A 112 -30.51 14.99 8.49
N GLY A 113 -30.92 13.82 8.97
CA GLY A 113 -31.78 12.96 8.17
C GLY A 113 -32.24 11.71 8.90
N THR A 114 -32.85 10.81 8.14
CA THR A 114 -33.34 9.53 8.63
C THR A 114 -32.71 8.41 7.81
N ARG A 115 -32.16 7.44 8.52
CA ARG A 115 -31.67 6.17 7.97
C ARG A 115 -32.75 5.11 8.16
N ASP A 116 -33.03 4.36 7.12
CA ASP A 116 -33.93 3.21 7.14
C ASP A 116 -33.33 2.05 6.33
N ALA A 117 -34.14 1.02 6.06
CA ALA A 117 -33.69 -0.15 5.29
C ALA A 117 -33.35 0.17 3.83
N ASP A 118 -33.96 1.22 3.26
CA ASP A 118 -33.83 1.59 1.86
C ASP A 118 -32.67 2.56 1.64
N GLY A 119 -32.34 3.39 2.65
CA GLY A 119 -31.19 4.28 2.54
C GLY A 119 -31.09 5.38 3.61
N TYR A 120 -30.49 6.49 3.19
CA TYR A 120 -30.30 7.68 4.01
C TYR A 120 -30.75 8.93 3.25
N GLN A 121 -31.68 9.68 3.83
CA GLN A 121 -32.23 10.88 3.21
C GLN A 121 -32.39 12.02 4.21
N GLY A 122 -32.24 13.25 3.74
CA GLY A 122 -32.31 14.41 4.61
C GLY A 122 -31.80 15.71 4.01
N GLN A 123 -31.26 16.56 4.88
CA GLN A 123 -30.68 17.85 4.54
C GLN A 123 -29.25 17.98 5.03
N TRP A 124 -28.39 18.43 4.14
CA TRP A 124 -27.06 18.94 4.43
C TRP A 124 -27.16 20.45 4.64
N THR A 125 -26.43 20.98 5.63
CA THR A 125 -26.40 22.42 5.95
C THR A 125 -24.97 22.89 6.13
N ASP A 126 -24.56 23.87 5.34
CA ASP A 126 -23.31 24.61 5.52
C ASP A 126 -23.41 25.45 6.81
N ILE A 127 -22.55 25.20 7.80
CA ILE A 127 -22.64 25.87 9.11
C ILE A 127 -22.33 27.37 9.00
N ARG A 128 -21.46 27.77 8.06
CA ARG A 128 -21.03 29.16 7.92
C ARG A 128 -22.06 30.04 7.22
N THR A 129 -22.75 29.50 6.22
CA THR A 129 -23.65 30.25 5.34
C THR A 129 -25.13 29.95 5.58
N GLY A 130 -25.44 28.85 6.28
CA GLY A 130 -26.81 28.35 6.44
C GLY A 130 -27.41 27.77 5.15
N LYS A 131 -26.61 27.62 4.08
CA LYS A 131 -27.08 27.05 2.82
C LYS A 131 -27.45 25.59 3.02
N THR A 132 -28.65 25.21 2.59
CA THR A 132 -29.13 23.83 2.68
C THR A 132 -29.16 23.14 1.32
N ARG A 133 -28.96 21.82 1.34
CA ARG A 133 -29.09 20.93 0.18
C ARG A 133 -29.79 19.66 0.60
N ARG A 134 -30.73 19.16 -0.19
CA ARG A 134 -31.31 17.84 0.06
C ARG A 134 -30.37 16.74 -0.42
N PHE A 135 -30.41 15.60 0.25
CA PHE A 135 -29.74 14.38 -0.20
C PHE A 135 -30.69 13.18 -0.12
N THR A 136 -30.47 12.24 -1.02
CA THR A 136 -31.14 10.93 -1.04
C THR A 136 -30.14 9.90 -1.50
N LEU A 137 -29.81 8.97 -0.61
CA LEU A 137 -28.80 7.93 -0.81
C LEU A 137 -29.44 6.56 -0.63
N ARG A 138 -29.25 5.66 -1.58
CA ARG A 138 -29.68 4.25 -1.48
C ARG A 138 -28.58 3.43 -0.84
N ARG A 139 -28.94 2.48 0.02
CA ARG A 139 -28.00 1.46 0.50
C ARG A 139 -27.59 0.56 -0.67
N VAL A 140 -26.29 0.30 -0.84
CA VAL A 140 -25.76 -0.54 -1.93
C VAL A 140 -24.94 -1.73 -1.45
N ALA A 141 -24.33 -1.64 -0.27
CA ALA A 141 -23.55 -2.73 0.30
C ALA A 141 -23.45 -2.61 1.82
N GLU A 142 -23.06 -3.71 2.45
CA GLU A 142 -22.55 -3.74 3.82
C GLU A 142 -21.35 -4.69 3.83
N TYR A 143 -20.29 -4.30 4.54
CA TYR A 143 -19.06 -5.09 4.64
C TYR A 143 -18.40 -4.86 6.00
N ASP A 144 -17.50 -5.76 6.37
CA ASP A 144 -16.65 -5.59 7.55
C ASP A 144 -15.25 -5.17 7.08
N PRO A 145 -14.81 -3.94 7.37
CA PRO A 145 -13.51 -3.44 6.92
C PRO A 145 -12.34 -4.20 7.56
N ASP A 146 -12.52 -4.86 8.71
CA ASP A 146 -11.46 -5.67 9.33
C ASP A 146 -11.09 -6.90 8.47
N ASN A 147 -11.99 -7.36 7.59
CA ASN A 147 -11.70 -8.47 6.67
C ASN A 147 -10.70 -8.12 5.58
N VAL A 148 -10.49 -6.83 5.32
CA VAL A 148 -9.57 -6.33 4.29
C VAL A 148 -8.51 -5.41 4.90
N ALA A 149 -8.48 -5.25 6.22
CA ALA A 149 -7.52 -4.39 6.90
C ALA A 149 -6.11 -4.98 6.83
N PRO A 150 -5.07 -4.15 6.69
CA PRO A 150 -3.68 -4.61 6.75
C PRO A 150 -3.36 -5.37 8.04
N GLY A 151 -2.59 -6.45 7.91
CA GLY A 151 -1.98 -7.10 9.07
C GLY A 151 -1.08 -6.14 9.87
N SER A 152 -0.80 -6.46 11.14
CA SER A 152 -0.06 -5.57 12.05
C SER A 152 1.32 -5.13 11.54
N VAL A 153 2.03 -6.02 10.85
CA VAL A 153 3.33 -5.70 10.24
C VAL A 153 3.17 -4.65 9.15
N GLN A 154 2.27 -4.88 8.20
CA GLN A 154 2.00 -3.92 7.12
C GLN A 154 1.52 -2.58 7.69
N ALA A 155 0.60 -2.60 8.66
CA ALA A 155 0.07 -1.38 9.27
C ALA A 155 1.17 -0.54 9.95
N VAL A 156 2.13 -1.18 10.62
CA VAL A 156 3.28 -0.47 11.22
C VAL A 156 4.21 0.06 10.15
N THR A 157 4.52 -0.74 9.11
CA THR A 157 5.34 -0.29 7.97
C THR A 157 4.71 0.94 7.29
N ASP A 158 3.43 0.87 6.93
CA ASP A 158 2.71 1.97 6.29
C ASP A 158 2.73 3.25 7.16
N ALA A 159 2.69 3.12 8.49
CA ALA A 159 2.71 4.26 9.40
C ALA A 159 4.11 4.92 9.55
N ILE A 160 5.20 4.18 9.30
CA ILE A 160 6.57 4.69 9.49
C ILE A 160 7.27 5.07 8.18
N SER A 161 6.83 4.54 7.04
CA SER A 161 7.55 4.72 5.76
C SER A 161 7.50 6.16 5.21
N GLY A 162 6.72 7.08 5.78
CA GLY A 162 6.60 8.46 5.28
C GLY A 162 5.59 8.62 4.14
N GLY A 163 5.09 7.50 3.59
CA GLY A 163 3.86 7.41 2.80
C GLY A 163 2.60 7.21 3.66
N MET A 164 1.42 7.27 3.03
CA MET A 164 0.17 6.76 3.62
C MET A 164 -0.11 5.38 3.04
N GLY A 165 -0.54 4.43 3.88
CA GLY A 165 -1.13 3.18 3.40
C GLY A 165 -2.49 3.42 2.74
N SER A 166 -2.95 2.47 1.92
CA SER A 166 -4.28 2.48 1.31
C SER A 166 -5.42 2.23 2.31
N GLY A 167 -5.09 1.69 3.49
CA GLY A 167 -6.05 1.16 4.45
C GLY A 167 -6.59 -0.23 4.10
N ILE A 168 -6.04 -0.88 3.06
CA ILE A 168 -6.39 -2.24 2.62
C ILE A 168 -5.13 -3.09 2.56
N ASP A 169 -5.20 -4.33 3.06
CA ASP A 169 -4.12 -5.31 2.98
C ASP A 169 -3.65 -5.50 1.53
N ALA A 170 -2.34 -5.52 1.31
CA ALA A 170 -1.78 -5.58 -0.04
C ALA A 170 -2.14 -6.88 -0.80
N GLN A 171 -2.55 -7.93 -0.09
CA GLN A 171 -3.00 -9.21 -0.64
C GLN A 171 -4.52 -9.31 -0.74
N ALA A 172 -5.27 -8.39 -0.14
CA ALA A 172 -6.72 -8.34 -0.28
C ALA A 172 -7.10 -7.78 -1.66
N ASP A 173 -8.00 -8.48 -2.34
CA ASP A 173 -8.57 -7.99 -3.58
C ASP A 173 -9.54 -6.85 -3.27
N ILE A 174 -9.40 -5.70 -3.94
CA ILE A 174 -10.35 -4.60 -3.88
C ILE A 174 -11.43 -4.89 -4.92
N ASN A 175 -12.62 -5.26 -4.46
CA ASN A 175 -13.77 -5.50 -5.32
C ASN A 175 -15.09 -5.21 -4.58
N THR A 176 -16.22 -5.31 -5.29
CA THR A 176 -17.55 -4.98 -4.74
C THR A 176 -17.98 -5.86 -3.56
N ALA A 177 -17.38 -7.03 -3.37
CA ALA A 177 -17.70 -7.95 -2.28
C ALA A 177 -16.84 -7.70 -1.03
N SER A 178 -15.55 -7.40 -1.20
CA SER A 178 -14.58 -7.23 -0.11
C SER A 178 -14.44 -5.78 0.35
N ALA A 179 -14.38 -4.83 -0.59
CA ALA A 179 -14.14 -3.41 -0.35
C ALA A 179 -15.05 -2.54 -1.26
N PRO A 180 -16.39 -2.58 -1.05
CA PRO A 180 -17.34 -1.92 -1.92
C PRO A 180 -17.19 -0.40 -1.98
N TYR A 181 -16.79 0.26 -0.89
CA TYR A 181 -16.59 1.71 -0.85
C TYR A 181 -15.41 2.14 -1.73
N GLU A 182 -14.27 1.47 -1.58
CA GLU A 182 -13.05 1.70 -2.37
C GLU A 182 -13.25 1.30 -3.84
N THR A 183 -14.00 0.23 -4.10
CA THR A 183 -14.34 -0.15 -5.48
C THR A 183 -15.15 0.94 -6.17
N LEU A 184 -16.15 1.52 -5.50
CA LEU A 184 -16.92 2.65 -6.03
C LEU A 184 -16.06 3.92 -6.20
N LYS A 185 -14.95 4.03 -5.45
CA LYS A 185 -14.01 5.14 -5.55
C LYS A 185 -13.10 4.99 -6.77
N LEU A 186 -12.71 3.78 -7.15
CA LEU A 186 -11.63 3.52 -8.11
C LEU A 186 -12.10 2.98 -9.45
N ALA A 187 -13.14 2.13 -9.46
CA ALA A 187 -13.56 1.42 -10.66
C ALA A 187 -14.02 2.38 -11.76
N GLY A 188 -13.48 2.19 -12.97
CA GLY A 188 -13.84 2.96 -14.16
C GLY A 188 -13.26 4.37 -14.25
N HIS A 189 -12.39 4.78 -13.32
CA HIS A 189 -11.78 6.12 -13.35
C HIS A 189 -10.51 6.20 -14.19
N ALA A 190 -9.68 5.17 -14.17
CA ALA A 190 -8.47 5.13 -14.98
C ALA A 190 -8.80 5.02 -16.48
N GLN A 191 -8.08 5.78 -17.31
CA GLN A 191 -8.27 5.81 -18.76
C GLN A 191 -6.96 5.52 -19.49
N PRO A 192 -6.99 4.84 -20.65
CA PRO A 192 -5.79 4.57 -21.43
C PRO A 192 -5.19 5.87 -21.98
N VAL A 193 -3.87 6.02 -21.87
CA VAL A 193 -3.10 7.14 -22.39
C VAL A 193 -1.96 6.65 -23.27
N GLY A 194 -1.59 7.47 -24.26
CA GLY A 194 -0.52 7.12 -25.19
C GLY A 194 -0.88 6.01 -26.18
N GLN A 195 0.15 5.47 -26.83
CA GLN A 195 0.06 4.38 -27.81
C GLN A 195 0.35 3.03 -27.14
N ASP A 196 0.09 1.94 -27.86
CA ASP A 196 0.57 0.61 -27.45
C ASP A 196 2.10 0.55 -27.59
N ILE A 197 2.76 -0.04 -26.60
CA ILE A 197 4.20 -0.25 -26.55
C ILE A 197 4.46 -1.76 -26.48
N GLY A 198 5.26 -2.28 -27.41
CA GLY A 198 5.61 -3.70 -27.49
C GLY A 198 5.74 -4.20 -28.92
N THR A 199 5.53 -5.49 -29.12
CA THR A 199 5.63 -6.20 -30.39
C THR A 199 4.25 -6.54 -30.98
N ALA A 200 4.23 -7.22 -32.12
CA ALA A 200 3.00 -7.73 -32.72
C ALA A 200 2.32 -8.83 -31.88
N SER A 201 3.04 -9.47 -30.95
CA SER A 201 2.53 -10.59 -30.14
C SER A 201 2.15 -10.16 -28.74
N VAL A 202 2.90 -9.22 -28.16
CA VAL A 202 2.70 -8.74 -26.79
C VAL A 202 2.89 -7.23 -26.71
N ALA A 203 1.98 -6.52 -26.05
CA ALA A 203 2.05 -5.08 -25.91
C ALA A 203 1.29 -4.63 -24.66
N TYR A 204 1.65 -3.45 -24.16
CA TYR A 204 0.95 -2.77 -23.08
C TYR A 204 0.58 -1.34 -23.48
N ARG A 205 -0.34 -0.75 -22.72
CA ARG A 205 -0.65 0.68 -22.75
C ARG A 205 -0.70 1.20 -21.32
N MET A 206 -0.33 2.46 -21.13
CA MET A 206 -0.43 3.12 -19.83
C MET A 206 -1.86 3.59 -19.56
N TRP A 207 -2.27 3.58 -18.29
CA TRP A 207 -3.58 4.02 -17.83
C TRP A 207 -3.42 5.01 -16.68
N VAL A 208 -4.16 6.12 -16.71
CA VAL A 208 -4.08 7.19 -15.72
C VAL A 208 -5.46 7.45 -15.14
N ASP A 209 -5.57 7.48 -13.82
CA ASP A 209 -6.70 8.13 -13.16
C ASP A 209 -6.43 9.64 -13.11
N PRO A 210 -7.29 10.49 -13.72
CA PRO A 210 -7.05 11.93 -13.78
C PRO A 210 -7.02 12.62 -12.41
N ARG A 211 -7.47 11.96 -11.34
CA ARG A 211 -7.47 12.47 -9.97
C ARG A 211 -6.12 12.28 -9.28
N THR A 212 -5.43 11.17 -9.55
CA THR A 212 -4.14 10.81 -8.93
C THR A 212 -2.94 10.98 -9.87
N LYS A 213 -3.20 11.14 -11.18
CA LYS A 213 -2.28 11.59 -12.24
C LYS A 213 -1.11 10.69 -12.63
N PHE A 214 -0.72 9.73 -11.80
CA PHE A 214 0.30 8.76 -12.18
C PHE A 214 -0.25 7.68 -13.11
N ALA A 215 0.63 7.13 -13.94
CA ALA A 215 0.28 6.17 -14.97
C ALA A 215 0.64 4.74 -14.55
N TYR A 216 -0.10 3.76 -15.02
CA TYR A 216 0.14 2.36 -14.71
C TYR A 216 -0.09 1.46 -15.93
N PRO A 217 0.76 0.45 -16.20
CA PRO A 217 0.59 -0.38 -17.38
C PRO A 217 -0.64 -1.30 -17.30
N ARG A 218 -1.20 -1.62 -18.47
CA ARG A 218 -2.10 -2.73 -18.72
C ARG A 218 -1.68 -3.40 -20.02
N LEU A 219 -1.63 -4.72 -20.06
CA LEU A 219 -1.47 -5.48 -21.30
C LEU A 219 -2.63 -5.14 -22.26
N SER A 220 -2.29 -4.70 -23.46
CA SER A 220 -3.23 -4.52 -24.57
C SER A 220 -3.24 -5.72 -25.52
N ARG A 221 -2.18 -6.53 -25.47
CA ARG A 221 -1.99 -7.67 -26.37
C ARG A 221 -1.17 -8.77 -25.70
N HIS A 222 -1.59 -10.02 -25.92
CA HIS A 222 -0.88 -11.24 -25.58
C HIS A 222 -1.50 -12.42 -26.37
N PRO A 223 -0.76 -13.49 -26.74
CA PRO A 223 -1.33 -14.63 -27.45
C PRO A 223 -2.44 -15.36 -26.69
N ASP A 224 -2.37 -15.39 -25.36
CA ASP A 224 -3.43 -15.91 -24.49
C ASP A 224 -4.24 -14.75 -23.87
N PRO A 225 -5.52 -14.55 -24.26
CA PRO A 225 -6.37 -13.50 -23.69
C PRO A 225 -6.65 -13.70 -22.19
N LYS A 226 -6.57 -14.93 -21.66
CA LYS A 226 -6.75 -15.17 -20.22
C LYS A 226 -5.59 -14.62 -19.40
N VAL A 227 -4.38 -14.59 -19.95
CA VAL A 227 -3.22 -13.93 -19.32
C VAL A 227 -3.46 -12.42 -19.25
N ILE A 228 -3.99 -11.81 -20.31
CA ILE A 228 -4.36 -10.39 -20.30
C ILE A 228 -5.30 -10.09 -19.14
N THR A 229 -6.38 -10.87 -18.99
CA THR A 229 -7.35 -10.68 -17.90
C THR A 229 -6.70 -10.79 -16.52
N ARG A 230 -5.93 -11.85 -16.26
CA ARG A 230 -5.34 -12.08 -14.93
C ARG A 230 -4.27 -11.03 -14.58
N VAL A 231 -3.38 -10.72 -15.52
CA VAL A 231 -2.30 -9.75 -15.28
C VAL A 231 -2.85 -8.33 -15.16
N ASN A 232 -3.82 -7.95 -15.99
CA ASN A 232 -4.44 -6.63 -15.88
C ASN A 232 -5.21 -6.45 -14.58
N HIS A 233 -5.82 -7.52 -14.05
CA HIS A 233 -6.42 -7.48 -12.73
C HIS A 233 -5.36 -7.20 -11.64
N LEU A 234 -4.22 -7.91 -11.64
CA LEU A 234 -3.15 -7.66 -10.66
C LEU A 234 -2.53 -6.25 -10.78
N LEU A 235 -2.27 -5.80 -12.01
CA LEU A 235 -1.82 -4.43 -12.29
C LEU A 235 -2.86 -3.38 -11.86
N GLU A 236 -4.15 -3.72 -11.93
CA GLU A 236 -5.22 -2.85 -11.46
C GLU A 236 -5.29 -2.78 -9.95
N GLN A 237 -5.20 -3.91 -9.26
CA GLN A 237 -5.14 -3.94 -7.80
C GLN A 237 -3.97 -3.10 -7.28
N ARG A 238 -2.76 -3.25 -7.83
CA ARG A 238 -1.62 -2.40 -7.43
C ARG A 238 -1.85 -0.90 -7.71
N HIS A 239 -2.38 -0.55 -8.89
CA HIS A 239 -2.70 0.84 -9.23
C HIS A 239 -3.75 1.42 -8.25
N TRP A 240 -4.76 0.63 -7.89
CA TRP A 240 -5.80 0.99 -6.94
C TRP A 240 -5.25 1.21 -5.53
N GLN A 241 -4.39 0.32 -5.04
CA GLN A 241 -3.71 0.48 -3.75
C GLN A 241 -2.94 1.81 -3.67
N LYS A 242 -2.11 2.14 -4.67
CA LYS A 242 -1.40 3.43 -4.72
C LYS A 242 -2.35 4.63 -4.87
N SER A 243 -3.44 4.47 -5.63
CA SER A 243 -4.42 5.55 -5.81
C SER A 243 -5.17 5.86 -4.51
N LEU A 244 -5.52 4.82 -3.75
CA LEU A 244 -6.10 4.99 -2.42
C LEU A 244 -5.13 5.71 -1.47
N ALA A 245 -3.86 5.31 -1.46
CA ALA A 245 -2.84 5.97 -0.66
C ALA A 245 -2.68 7.47 -1.01
N ALA A 246 -2.63 7.81 -2.30
CA ALA A 246 -2.57 9.19 -2.77
C ALA A 246 -3.81 10.02 -2.36
N LEU A 247 -5.00 9.44 -2.53
CA LEU A 247 -6.27 10.10 -2.15
C LEU A 247 -6.41 10.21 -0.62
N GLN A 248 -5.88 9.25 0.12
CA GLN A 248 -5.83 9.29 1.58
C GLN A 248 -4.86 10.37 2.06
N CYS A 249 -3.76 10.58 1.34
CA CYS A 249 -2.87 11.71 1.60
C CYS A 249 -3.57 13.06 1.37
N MET A 250 -4.38 13.15 0.33
CA MET A 250 -5.18 14.34 0.09
C MET A 250 -6.25 14.54 1.17
N ALA A 251 -6.84 13.45 1.68
CA ALA A 251 -7.82 13.49 2.75
C ALA A 251 -7.22 13.87 4.12
N SER A 252 -5.91 13.72 4.32
CA SER A 252 -5.26 14.10 5.59
C SER A 252 -5.32 15.60 5.87
N ALA A 253 -5.74 16.44 4.91
CA ALA A 253 -6.10 17.84 5.13
C ALA A 253 -7.12 18.06 6.26
N TYR A 254 -7.91 17.03 6.60
CA TYR A 254 -8.87 17.06 7.71
C TYR A 254 -8.28 16.65 9.06
N THR A 255 -7.11 16.01 9.09
CA THR A 255 -6.57 15.35 10.29
C THR A 255 -5.15 15.76 10.65
N ASP A 256 -4.40 16.35 9.72
CA ASP A 256 -2.99 16.70 9.91
C ASP A 256 -2.68 18.10 9.35
N GLY A 257 -1.70 18.77 9.96
CA GLY A 257 -1.17 20.06 9.56
C GLY A 257 0.21 19.99 8.89
N ASN A 258 0.73 18.80 8.63
CA ASN A 258 2.01 18.62 7.94
C ASN A 258 1.98 19.25 6.52
N PRO A 259 3.12 19.63 5.94
CA PRO A 259 3.16 20.33 4.64
C PRO A 259 2.60 19.54 3.46
N ALA A 260 2.56 18.20 3.53
CA ALA A 260 2.00 17.36 2.48
C ALA A 260 0.50 17.11 2.65
N ALA A 261 -0.08 17.43 3.81
CA ALA A 261 -1.51 17.24 4.04
C ALA A 261 -2.34 18.03 3.03
N GLY A 262 -3.28 17.35 2.35
CA GLY A 262 -4.07 17.96 1.27
C GLY A 262 -3.42 17.95 -0.11
N THR A 263 -2.26 17.32 -0.25
CA THR A 263 -1.62 17.04 -1.55
C THR A 263 -1.77 15.57 -1.92
N LEU A 264 -1.30 15.17 -3.11
CA LEU A 264 -1.19 13.75 -3.46
C LEU A 264 0.04 13.08 -2.83
N GLY A 265 0.85 13.77 -2.02
CA GLY A 265 2.02 13.20 -1.37
C GLY A 265 3.13 12.75 -2.32
N SER A 266 3.33 13.50 -3.40
CA SER A 266 4.25 13.19 -4.51
C SER A 266 3.91 11.92 -5.32
N TYR A 267 2.74 11.30 -5.09
CA TYR A 267 2.30 10.18 -5.93
C TYR A 267 2.11 10.60 -7.39
N ASP A 268 1.84 11.88 -7.68
CA ASP A 268 1.79 12.39 -9.05
C ASP A 268 3.16 12.53 -9.73
N ASP A 269 4.25 12.34 -8.99
CA ASP A 269 5.63 12.24 -9.50
C ASP A 269 6.15 10.79 -9.54
N GLU A 270 5.32 9.80 -9.17
CA GLU A 270 5.68 8.37 -9.15
C GLU A 270 6.12 7.87 -10.52
N ALA A 271 7.30 7.23 -10.58
CA ALA A 271 7.80 6.60 -11.78
C ALA A 271 7.39 5.13 -11.82
N VAL A 272 6.37 4.81 -12.62
CA VAL A 272 5.98 3.43 -12.94
C VAL A 272 6.37 3.10 -14.37
N GLN A 273 7.34 2.19 -14.54
CA GLN A 273 7.94 1.89 -15.84
C GLN A 273 7.92 0.40 -16.13
N VAL A 274 7.68 0.03 -17.40
CA VAL A 274 7.85 -1.35 -17.88
C VAL A 274 9.28 -1.50 -18.36
N ASP A 275 10.13 -2.16 -17.58
CA ASP A 275 11.54 -2.35 -17.93
C ASP A 275 11.74 -3.53 -18.89
N TRP A 276 10.85 -4.52 -18.84
CA TRP A 276 10.89 -5.67 -19.72
C TRP A 276 9.50 -6.18 -20.06
N LEU A 277 9.31 -6.50 -21.35
CA LEU A 277 8.10 -7.16 -21.84
C LEU A 277 8.46 -8.16 -22.94
N SER A 278 8.16 -9.42 -22.68
CA SER A 278 8.19 -10.51 -23.67
C SER A 278 6.88 -11.30 -23.62
N THR A 279 6.75 -12.39 -24.39
CA THR A 279 5.59 -13.28 -24.25
C THR A 279 5.62 -14.11 -22.96
N ALA A 280 6.72 -14.10 -22.22
CA ALA A 280 6.88 -14.90 -21.01
C ALA A 280 6.97 -14.07 -19.73
N LEU A 281 7.46 -12.82 -19.81
CA LEU A 281 7.73 -11.98 -18.64
C LEU A 281 7.26 -10.54 -18.88
N LEU A 282 6.75 -9.91 -17.82
CA LEU A 282 6.55 -8.47 -17.72
C LEU A 282 7.20 -8.00 -16.42
N THR A 283 8.27 -7.21 -16.49
CA THR A 283 8.85 -6.54 -15.33
C THR A 283 8.42 -5.08 -15.30
N VAL A 284 7.92 -4.66 -14.16
CA VAL A 284 7.54 -3.27 -13.88
C VAL A 284 8.33 -2.80 -12.66
N THR A 285 8.89 -1.60 -12.74
CA THR A 285 9.50 -0.92 -11.59
C THR A 285 8.63 0.24 -11.15
N GLU A 286 8.35 0.29 -9.86
CA GLU A 286 7.81 1.46 -9.16
C GLU A 286 8.96 2.14 -8.42
N ALA A 287 9.18 3.43 -8.64
CA ALA A 287 10.21 4.18 -7.95
C ALA A 287 9.79 5.62 -7.74
N GLY A 288 10.23 6.21 -6.62
CA GLY A 288 9.83 7.57 -6.27
C GLY A 288 10.31 8.01 -4.90
N SER A 289 9.77 9.15 -4.49
CA SER A 289 9.96 9.75 -3.17
C SER A 289 8.61 10.26 -2.68
N LEU A 290 7.88 9.41 -1.95
CA LEU A 290 6.53 9.70 -1.51
C LEU A 290 6.56 10.36 -0.13
N TYR A 291 5.75 11.39 0.09
CA TYR A 291 5.73 12.06 1.38
C TYR A 291 4.33 12.52 1.73
N CYS A 292 3.77 11.96 2.79
CA CYS A 292 2.48 12.35 3.34
C CYS A 292 2.54 12.75 4.82
N GLY A 293 3.73 13.06 5.32
CA GLY A 293 3.99 13.30 6.73
C GLY A 293 5.07 12.36 7.26
N GLY A 294 5.28 12.39 8.57
CA GLY A 294 6.39 11.67 9.20
C GLY A 294 7.74 12.39 9.08
N ALA A 295 8.81 11.69 9.46
CA ALA A 295 10.14 12.28 9.64
C ALA A 295 10.92 12.46 8.32
N HIS A 296 10.66 11.63 7.32
CA HIS A 296 11.34 11.62 6.02
C HIS A 296 10.39 11.10 4.93
N PRO A 297 10.66 11.37 3.64
CA PRO A 297 9.96 10.70 2.55
C PRO A 297 10.24 9.19 2.51
N ASP A 298 9.33 8.47 1.89
CA ASP A 298 9.49 7.09 1.44
C ASP A 298 10.23 7.10 0.10
N ASN A 299 11.55 6.88 0.12
CA ASN A 299 12.29 6.66 -1.11
C ASN A 299 12.24 5.17 -1.42
N HIS A 300 11.73 4.79 -2.58
CA HIS A 300 11.57 3.39 -2.95
C HIS A 300 12.04 3.09 -4.37
N PHE A 301 12.34 1.82 -4.59
CA PHE A 301 12.67 1.22 -5.87
C PHE A 301 12.23 -0.24 -5.82
N ASP A 302 11.12 -0.55 -6.47
CA ASP A 302 10.41 -1.82 -6.31
C ASP A 302 10.16 -2.46 -7.67
N PRO A 303 11.13 -3.23 -8.19
CA PRO A 303 10.93 -4.05 -9.37
C PRO A 303 10.10 -5.28 -8.99
N TYR A 304 9.09 -5.58 -9.79
CA TYR A 304 8.33 -6.82 -9.70
C TYR A 304 8.06 -7.39 -11.07
N THR A 305 7.95 -8.71 -11.16
CA THR A 305 7.82 -9.42 -12.44
C THR A 305 6.59 -10.30 -12.45
N PHE A 306 5.83 -10.27 -13.54
CA PHE A 306 4.76 -11.22 -13.83
C PHE A 306 5.24 -12.35 -14.74
N ASP A 307 4.79 -13.56 -14.44
CA ASP A 307 4.83 -14.73 -15.30
C ASP A 307 3.69 -14.61 -16.32
N LEU A 308 4.00 -14.29 -17.57
CA LEU A 308 3.02 -14.18 -18.66
C LEU A 308 2.67 -15.54 -19.30
N LEU A 309 3.36 -16.61 -18.93
CA LEU A 309 2.94 -17.97 -19.29
C LEU A 309 1.75 -18.43 -18.44
N ARG A 310 1.58 -17.86 -17.23
CA ARG A 310 0.52 -18.21 -16.28
C ARG A 310 -0.41 -17.06 -15.91
N GLY A 311 0.01 -15.82 -16.07
CA GLY A 311 -0.74 -14.63 -15.68
C GLY A 311 -0.83 -14.46 -14.17
N GLU A 312 0.32 -14.48 -13.49
CA GLU A 312 0.47 -14.26 -12.04
C GLU A 312 1.84 -13.65 -11.73
N TYR A 313 2.14 -13.29 -10.48
CA TYR A 313 3.50 -12.87 -10.09
C TYR A 313 4.51 -14.01 -10.33
N LEU A 314 5.69 -13.67 -10.82
CA LEU A 314 6.74 -14.63 -11.11
C LEU A 314 7.30 -15.21 -9.81
N ASP A 315 7.20 -16.53 -9.67
CA ASP A 315 8.03 -17.29 -8.75
C ASP A 315 9.35 -17.66 -9.44
N TRP A 316 10.44 -17.02 -9.04
CA TRP A 316 11.79 -17.27 -9.56
C TRP A 316 12.23 -18.73 -9.40
N ASN A 317 11.64 -19.47 -8.45
CA ASN A 317 11.86 -20.90 -8.32
C ASN A 317 11.34 -21.73 -9.49
N ARG A 318 10.66 -21.14 -10.48
CA ARG A 318 10.26 -21.81 -11.72
C ARG A 318 11.34 -21.77 -12.79
N ILE A 319 12.27 -20.82 -12.73
CA ILE A 319 13.35 -20.66 -13.71
C ILE A 319 14.57 -21.44 -13.26
N PHE A 320 15.05 -21.17 -12.04
CA PHE A 320 16.16 -21.86 -11.39
C PHE A 320 15.83 -22.04 -9.90
N ALA A 321 16.68 -22.67 -9.10
CA ALA A 321 16.50 -22.63 -7.65
C ALA A 321 16.90 -21.24 -7.14
N ALA A 322 15.94 -20.33 -6.97
CA ALA A 322 16.22 -18.97 -6.49
C ALA A 322 16.20 -18.93 -4.96
N TYR A 323 15.13 -19.45 -4.36
CA TYR A 323 14.90 -19.39 -2.93
C TYR A 323 14.58 -20.76 -2.32
N VAL A 324 14.86 -20.92 -1.03
CA VAL A 324 14.47 -22.04 -0.18
C VAL A 324 13.61 -21.52 0.98
N PRO A 325 12.78 -22.39 1.61
CA PRO A 325 12.11 -22.01 2.85
C PRO A 325 13.14 -21.63 3.92
N GLY A 326 12.98 -20.44 4.50
CA GLY A 326 13.78 -19.92 5.62
C GLY A 326 13.04 -20.00 6.95
N GLU A 327 13.58 -19.31 7.96
CA GLU A 327 12.96 -19.23 9.28
C GLU A 327 11.66 -18.42 9.23
N TYR A 328 10.72 -18.77 10.11
CA TYR A 328 9.43 -18.08 10.25
C TYR A 328 8.57 -17.99 8.97
N GLY A 329 8.87 -18.80 7.95
CA GLY A 329 8.13 -18.84 6.69
C GLY A 329 8.62 -17.84 5.64
N PHE A 330 9.66 -17.05 5.93
CA PHE A 330 10.29 -16.18 4.93
C PHE A 330 11.16 -16.99 3.98
N ALA A 331 11.23 -16.58 2.72
CA ALA A 331 12.12 -17.19 1.75
C ALA A 331 13.57 -16.73 2.01
N THR A 332 14.54 -17.63 1.85
CA THR A 332 15.98 -17.31 1.92
C THR A 332 16.64 -17.69 0.60
N GLU A 333 17.68 -16.99 0.20
CA GLU A 333 18.44 -17.26 -1.02
C GLU A 333 18.96 -18.70 -1.01
N SER A 334 18.78 -19.40 -2.13
CA SER A 334 19.36 -20.72 -2.29
C SER A 334 20.87 -20.66 -2.54
N PRO A 335 21.61 -21.77 -2.37
CA PRO A 335 23.03 -21.83 -2.76
C PRO A 335 23.30 -21.46 -4.23
N THR A 336 22.32 -21.67 -5.11
CA THR A 336 22.44 -21.28 -6.52
C THR A 336 22.36 -19.76 -6.68
N LEU A 337 21.40 -19.12 -6.01
CA LEU A 337 21.26 -17.66 -6.08
C LEU A 337 22.45 -16.96 -5.43
N ILE A 338 22.90 -17.43 -4.26
CA ILE A 338 24.11 -16.90 -3.59
C ILE A 338 25.32 -16.97 -4.53
N LYS A 339 25.53 -18.10 -5.23
CA LYS A 339 26.63 -18.23 -6.18
C LYS A 339 26.53 -17.21 -7.32
N LEU A 340 25.33 -17.00 -7.88
CA LEU A 340 25.11 -16.01 -8.94
C LEU A 340 25.39 -14.59 -8.44
N MET A 341 24.96 -14.26 -7.21
CA MET A 341 25.24 -12.98 -6.56
C MET A 341 26.74 -12.77 -6.36
N ASP A 342 27.46 -13.77 -5.86
CA ASP A 342 28.91 -13.69 -5.66
C ASP A 342 29.67 -13.48 -6.97
N ASP A 343 29.27 -14.22 -8.02
CA ASP A 343 29.89 -14.10 -9.34
C ASP A 343 29.57 -12.76 -10.01
N ALA A 344 28.39 -12.17 -9.72
CA ALA A 344 28.05 -10.81 -10.13
C ALA A 344 28.85 -9.76 -9.35
N ARG A 345 28.98 -9.91 -8.02
CA ARG A 345 29.72 -8.98 -7.15
C ARG A 345 31.19 -8.87 -7.54
N LYS A 346 31.83 -9.98 -7.93
CA LYS A 346 33.24 -9.99 -8.42
C LYS A 346 33.47 -9.14 -9.66
N LYS A 347 32.41 -8.83 -10.42
CA LYS A 347 32.47 -8.02 -11.65
C LYS A 347 32.22 -6.53 -11.37
N LEU A 348 31.77 -6.18 -10.16
CA LEU A 348 31.55 -4.79 -9.78
C LEU A 348 32.89 -4.04 -9.65
N PRO A 349 32.95 -2.77 -10.09
CA PRO A 349 34.15 -1.97 -9.90
C PRO A 349 34.41 -1.75 -8.41
N ALA A 350 35.68 -1.80 -7.99
CA ALA A 350 36.10 -1.61 -6.60
C ALA A 350 35.80 -0.22 -6.00
N SER A 351 35.14 0.67 -6.76
CA SER A 351 34.78 2.03 -6.37
C SER A 351 33.30 2.35 -6.60
N ALA A 352 32.44 1.35 -6.78
CA ALA A 352 31.00 1.57 -6.66
C ALA A 352 30.69 1.73 -5.17
N ASP A 353 30.64 2.99 -4.73
CA ASP A 353 30.18 3.51 -3.42
C ASP A 353 31.24 4.18 -2.53
N SER A 354 31.85 5.27 -3.00
CA SER A 354 32.64 6.17 -2.15
C SER A 354 31.80 7.15 -1.29
N ALA A 355 30.48 6.98 -1.24
CA ALA A 355 29.57 7.90 -0.54
C ALA A 355 29.18 7.46 0.88
N LEU A 356 29.53 6.22 1.28
CA LEU A 356 29.25 5.67 2.62
C LEU A 356 30.50 5.70 3.55
N ALA A 357 31.54 6.44 3.15
CA ALA A 357 32.91 6.35 3.65
C ALA A 357 33.18 6.89 5.07
N ASP A 358 32.20 6.89 5.97
CA ASP A 358 32.41 7.15 7.40
C ASP A 358 32.24 5.89 8.28
N ASP A 359 31.89 4.73 7.70
CA ASP A 359 31.82 3.45 8.42
C ASP A 359 32.69 2.37 7.72
N ASP A 360 33.78 1.97 8.38
CA ASP A 360 34.74 0.95 7.90
C ASP A 360 34.13 -0.46 7.74
N SER A 361 32.86 -0.67 8.12
CA SER A 361 32.16 -1.96 8.00
C SER A 361 31.40 -2.19 6.69
N MET A 362 31.22 -1.16 5.85
CA MET A 362 30.37 -1.22 4.64
C MET A 362 31.12 -0.73 3.39
N GLN A 363 31.42 -1.63 2.44
CA GLN A 363 32.28 -1.30 1.30
C GLN A 363 31.50 -1.10 -0.02
N SER A 364 30.26 -1.62 -0.14
CA SER A 364 29.39 -1.42 -1.31
C SER A 364 27.92 -1.66 -0.97
N CYS A 365 27.00 -0.99 -1.67
CA CYS A 365 25.56 -1.24 -1.62
C CYS A 365 25.23 -2.72 -1.86
N SER A 366 25.97 -3.42 -2.73
CA SER A 366 25.76 -4.84 -2.99
C SER A 366 25.87 -5.74 -1.75
N ASP A 367 26.49 -5.27 -0.66
CA ASP A 367 26.55 -5.99 0.62
C ASP A 367 25.17 -6.16 1.29
N PHE A 368 24.17 -5.35 0.91
CA PHE A 368 22.79 -5.42 1.41
C PHE A 368 21.88 -6.42 0.69
N TRP A 369 22.34 -7.07 -0.39
CA TRP A 369 21.50 -8.04 -1.10
C TRP A 369 20.90 -9.16 -0.20
N PRO A 370 21.58 -9.73 0.80
CA PRO A 370 20.98 -10.78 1.63
C PRO A 370 19.67 -10.39 2.33
N ASP A 371 19.45 -9.10 2.57
CA ASP A 371 18.26 -8.61 3.28
C ASP A 371 17.28 -7.86 2.35
N TYR A 372 17.76 -7.34 1.21
CA TYR A 372 17.00 -6.39 0.36
C TYR A 372 17.03 -6.73 -1.14
N LEU A 373 17.44 -7.94 -1.52
CA LEU A 373 17.50 -8.35 -2.92
C LEU A 373 16.09 -8.44 -3.53
N ALA A 374 15.87 -7.65 -4.57
CA ALA A 374 14.77 -7.83 -5.51
C ALA A 374 15.31 -8.31 -6.86
N LEU A 375 14.75 -9.42 -7.34
CA LEU A 375 15.04 -9.97 -8.65
C LEU A 375 14.04 -9.44 -9.69
N GLY A 376 14.56 -9.02 -10.84
CA GLY A 376 13.76 -8.53 -11.97
C GLY A 376 14.40 -8.85 -13.32
N VAL A 377 13.84 -8.28 -14.37
CA VAL A 377 14.46 -8.18 -15.69
C VAL A 377 14.41 -6.71 -16.09
N THR A 378 15.42 -5.93 -15.70
CA THR A 378 15.50 -4.50 -16.05
C THR A 378 16.36 -4.25 -17.29
N THR A 379 16.98 -5.29 -17.82
CA THR A 379 17.78 -5.26 -19.05
C THR A 379 17.43 -6.49 -19.90
N PRO A 380 17.20 -6.33 -21.22
CA PRO A 380 16.87 -7.44 -22.10
C PRO A 380 17.83 -8.62 -21.98
N GLY A 381 17.30 -9.80 -21.67
CA GLY A 381 18.09 -11.03 -21.58
C GLY A 381 18.95 -11.16 -20.32
N GLU A 382 18.73 -10.36 -19.28
CA GLU A 382 19.49 -10.40 -18.03
C GLU A 382 18.58 -10.31 -16.80
N ILE A 383 18.85 -11.14 -15.78
CA ILE A 383 18.24 -10.97 -14.45
C ILE A 383 18.90 -9.78 -13.78
N SER A 384 18.13 -8.86 -13.22
CA SER A 384 18.61 -7.77 -12.39
C SER A 384 18.74 -8.18 -10.92
N LEU A 385 19.85 -7.80 -10.31
CA LEU A 385 20.09 -7.88 -8.86
C LEU A 385 19.96 -6.47 -8.28
N SER A 386 18.77 -6.18 -7.75
CA SER A 386 18.40 -4.85 -7.29
C SER A 386 18.26 -4.81 -5.76
N ILE A 387 18.45 -3.64 -5.18
CA ILE A 387 18.11 -3.37 -3.77
C ILE A 387 16.79 -2.61 -3.76
N SER A 388 15.83 -3.15 -3.00
CA SER A 388 14.47 -2.65 -2.83
C SER A 388 14.10 -2.66 -1.36
N GLY A 389 13.26 -1.71 -0.92
CA GLY A 389 12.74 -1.65 0.44
C GLY A 389 13.79 -1.39 1.54
N ILE A 390 14.97 -0.87 1.20
CA ILE A 390 15.98 -0.50 2.20
C ILE A 390 15.56 0.77 2.95
N GLY A 391 15.82 0.81 4.26
CA GLY A 391 15.42 1.93 5.10
C GLY A 391 15.99 3.28 4.64
N HIS A 392 15.29 4.36 4.98
CA HIS A 392 15.57 5.73 4.52
C HIS A 392 17.04 6.19 4.64
N ALA A 393 17.77 5.73 5.67
CA ALA A 393 19.17 6.10 5.88
C ALA A 393 20.12 5.56 4.79
N LEU A 394 19.71 4.53 4.06
CA LEU A 394 20.49 3.84 3.03
C LEU A 394 19.83 3.92 1.66
N GLY A 395 18.91 4.88 1.46
CA GLY A 395 18.18 5.06 0.19
C GLY A 395 19.09 5.30 -1.02
N VAL A 396 20.34 5.73 -0.83
CA VAL A 396 21.36 5.82 -1.90
C VAL A 396 21.62 4.47 -2.58
N CYS A 397 21.38 3.37 -1.88
CA CYS A 397 21.56 2.02 -2.40
C CYS A 397 20.34 1.47 -3.14
N LEU A 398 19.21 2.17 -3.23
CA LEU A 398 18.08 1.70 -4.02
C LEU A 398 18.44 1.63 -5.51
N GLY A 399 18.02 0.56 -6.18
CA GLY A 399 18.24 0.39 -7.62
C GLY A 399 18.92 -0.91 -8.02
N THR A 400 19.16 -1.06 -9.32
CA THR A 400 19.87 -2.23 -9.89
C THR A 400 21.38 -2.03 -9.81
N HIS A 401 22.08 -2.97 -9.17
CA HIS A 401 23.52 -2.90 -8.96
C HIS A 401 24.30 -3.83 -9.88
N ALA A 402 23.71 -4.97 -10.22
CA ALA A 402 24.34 -5.94 -11.12
C ALA A 402 23.29 -6.70 -11.93
N THR A 403 23.76 -7.38 -12.97
CA THR A 403 22.92 -8.25 -13.80
C THR A 403 23.57 -9.62 -14.03
N VAL A 404 22.73 -10.61 -14.30
CA VAL A 404 23.13 -11.97 -14.65
C VAL A 404 22.53 -12.32 -16.02
N PRO A 405 23.35 -12.46 -17.07
CA PRO A 405 22.86 -12.84 -18.39
C PRO A 405 22.10 -14.17 -18.37
N PHE A 406 20.99 -14.27 -19.10
CA PHE A 406 20.17 -15.48 -19.20
C PHE A 406 20.97 -16.71 -19.64
N LYS A 407 21.96 -16.52 -20.51
CA LYS A 407 22.88 -17.60 -20.94
C LYS A 407 23.64 -18.21 -19.76
N ASP A 408 23.97 -17.43 -18.73
CA ASP A 408 24.72 -17.87 -17.54
C ASP A 408 23.80 -18.66 -16.58
N LEU A 409 22.48 -18.59 -16.76
CA LEU A 409 21.49 -19.40 -16.03
C LEU A 409 21.33 -20.81 -16.60
N THR A 410 21.76 -21.06 -17.84
CA THR A 410 21.58 -22.35 -18.54
C THR A 410 21.96 -23.58 -17.68
N PRO A 411 23.09 -23.58 -16.94
CA PRO A 411 23.47 -24.72 -16.09
C PRO A 411 22.54 -24.97 -14.90
N TYR A 412 21.70 -23.98 -14.55
CA TYR A 412 20.88 -23.94 -13.34
C TYR A 412 19.38 -24.08 -13.61
N LEU A 413 18.99 -24.19 -14.88
CA LEU A 413 17.58 -24.21 -15.27
C LEU A 413 16.85 -25.42 -14.71
N LYS A 414 15.67 -25.16 -14.15
CA LYS A 414 14.69 -26.20 -13.85
C LYS A 414 13.95 -26.64 -15.12
N PRO A 415 13.28 -27.81 -15.11
CA PRO A 415 12.39 -28.20 -16.20
C PRO A 415 11.39 -27.09 -16.53
N GLY A 416 11.37 -26.64 -17.79
CA GLY A 416 10.53 -25.54 -18.25
C GLY A 416 11.11 -24.13 -18.04
N GLY A 417 12.21 -23.98 -17.31
CA GLY A 417 12.84 -22.67 -17.03
C GLY A 417 13.34 -21.95 -18.30
N ALA A 418 13.74 -22.70 -19.34
CA ALA A 418 14.16 -22.13 -20.61
C ALA A 418 13.04 -21.32 -21.32
N ALA A 419 11.77 -21.60 -21.02
CA ALA A 419 10.64 -20.90 -21.63
C ALA A 419 10.53 -19.42 -21.20
N TYR A 420 11.24 -19.02 -20.14
CA TYR A 420 11.26 -17.64 -19.65
C TYR A 420 12.44 -16.83 -20.17
N LEU A 421 13.47 -17.49 -20.72
CA LEU A 421 14.68 -16.84 -21.21
C LEU A 421 14.48 -16.27 -22.62
N VAL A 422 13.38 -15.55 -22.81
CA VAL A 422 12.98 -14.89 -24.06
C VAL A 422 13.77 -13.59 -24.19
N THR A 423 14.29 -13.30 -25.38
CA THR A 423 15.14 -12.11 -25.62
C THR A 423 14.54 -11.12 -26.63
N GLU A 424 13.42 -11.50 -27.25
CA GLU A 424 12.64 -10.70 -28.21
C GLU A 424 11.46 -9.93 -27.61
#